data_AF-A0A1E4A444-F1
#
_entry.id   AF-A0A1E4A444-F1
#
_cell.length_a   1.000
_cell.length_b   1.000
_cell.length_c   1.000
_cell.angle_alpha   90.00
_cell.angle_beta   90.00
_cell.angle_gamma   90.00
#
_symmetry.space_group_name_H-M   'P 1'
#
loop_
_entity.id
_entity.type
_entity.pdbx_description
1 polymer ?
#
loop_
_entity_poly.entity_id
_entity_poly.type
_entity_poly.pdbx_seq_one_letter_code
_entity_poly.pdbx_strand_id
1 'polypeptide(L)'
;MQNDDLRLWLLLKQGDEDAFALLFDKYHTTLYNYGIKLSPGKPYLVEDAIQDLFIDLWRLRGSLTEEVESVKFYLYRSLRRKIHQALKKEPFSDLPDADFDKTPFTQTSHEFMLIREETLHLQKERLGELIHRLPERQLEALTLKYFENFSTEEIARIMEVNEKSVRNFLYKALVTLRANRHWLVFSALLVADLAY
;
A
#
# COMPACT_ATOMS: atom_id res chain seq x y z
N MET A 1 6.28 19.91 5.46
CA MET A 1 6.00 18.46 5.42
C MET A 1 7.19 17.62 5.88
N GLN A 2 8.23 17.35 5.07
CA GLN A 2 9.35 16.49 5.52
C GLN A 2 10.15 17.09 6.70
N ASN A 3 10.28 18.42 6.74
CA ASN A 3 10.90 19.13 7.86
C ASN A 3 10.05 19.07 9.15
N ASP A 4 8.72 19.04 9.02
CA ASP A 4 7.83 18.88 10.18
C ASP A 4 7.92 17.46 10.74
N ASP A 5 8.02 16.45 9.87
CA ASP A 5 8.15 15.05 10.30
C ASP A 5 9.44 14.81 11.07
N LEU A 6 10.56 15.38 10.61
CA LEU A 6 11.83 15.31 11.33
C LEU A 6 11.75 16.03 12.68
N ARG A 7 11.05 17.17 12.76
CA ARG A 7 10.82 17.86 14.03
C ARG A 7 9.99 17.01 14.99
N LEU A 8 8.88 16.43 14.53
CA LEU A 8 8.05 15.54 15.35
C LEU A 8 8.84 14.30 15.80
N TRP A 9 9.70 13.77 14.94
CA TRP A 9 10.60 12.66 15.29
C TRP A 9 11.55 13.01 16.44
N LEU A 10 12.17 14.20 16.39
CA LEU A 10 13.07 14.66 17.45
C LEU A 10 12.32 14.88 18.78
N LEU A 11 11.10 15.42 18.74
CA LEU A 11 10.27 15.60 19.94
C LEU A 11 9.82 14.24 20.51
N LEU A 12 9.36 13.33 19.66
CA LEU A 12 9.04 11.95 20.03
C LEU A 12 10.21 11.28 20.78
N LYS A 13 11.44 11.44 20.28
CA LYS A 13 12.64 10.89 20.93
C LYS A 13 12.84 11.43 22.36
N GLN A 14 12.45 12.68 22.60
CA GLN A 14 12.49 13.32 23.91
C GLN A 14 11.32 12.90 24.82
N GLY A 15 10.41 12.07 24.33
CA GLY A 15 9.25 11.59 25.07
C GLY A 15 8.01 12.47 24.96
N ASP A 16 7.93 13.33 23.94
CA ASP A 16 6.76 14.14 23.65
C ASP A 16 5.61 13.25 23.12
N GLU A 17 4.54 13.14 23.91
CA GLU A 17 3.35 12.33 23.60
C GLU A 17 2.51 12.95 22.47
N ASP A 18 2.46 14.28 22.37
CA ASP A 18 1.71 14.97 21.32
C ASP A 18 2.39 14.75 19.96
N ALA A 19 3.72 14.81 19.92
CA ALA A 19 4.49 14.51 18.72
C ALA A 19 4.30 13.06 18.25
N PHE A 20 4.22 12.12 19.20
CA PHE A 20 3.88 10.72 18.91
C PHE A 20 2.48 10.60 18.29
N ALA A 21 1.46 11.21 18.90
CA ALA A 21 0.08 11.17 18.42
C ALA A 21 -0.05 11.79 17.02
N LEU A 22 0.60 12.93 16.78
CA LEU A 22 0.60 13.59 15.47
C LEU A 22 1.23 12.72 14.37
N LEU A 23 2.32 12.00 14.68
CA LEU A 23 2.92 11.05 13.75
C LEU A 23 1.99 9.85 13.50
N PHE A 24 1.34 9.34 14.53
CA PHE A 24 0.36 8.27 14.40
C PHE A 24 -0.80 8.69 13.48
N ASP A 25 -1.49 9.76 13.81
CA ASP A 25 -2.66 10.25 13.04
C ASP A 25 -2.31 10.54 11.59
N LYS A 26 -1.12 11.12 11.35
CA LYS A 26 -0.67 11.46 10.01
C LYS A 26 -0.42 10.23 9.14
N TYR A 27 0.18 9.18 9.69
CA TYR A 27 0.64 8.03 8.90
C TYR A 27 -0.25 6.81 8.98
N HIS A 28 -1.13 6.70 9.98
CA HIS A 28 -1.96 5.52 10.20
C HIS A 28 -2.71 5.09 8.93
N THR A 29 -3.46 6.02 8.32
CA THR A 29 -4.29 5.72 7.13
C THR A 29 -3.44 5.27 5.93
N THR A 30 -2.30 5.93 5.68
CA THR A 30 -1.46 5.57 4.52
C THR A 30 -0.73 4.25 4.74
N LEU A 31 -0.29 3.99 5.97
CA LEU A 31 0.31 2.72 6.39
C LEU A 31 -0.69 1.56 6.31
N TYR A 32 -1.93 1.78 6.77
CA TYR A 32 -3.02 0.81 6.66
C TYR A 32 -3.32 0.47 5.20
N ASN A 33 -3.52 1.50 4.36
CA ASN A 33 -3.78 1.32 2.93
C ASN A 33 -2.64 0.58 2.21
N TYR A 34 -1.39 0.79 2.61
CA TYR A 34 -0.25 0.04 2.10
C TYR A 34 -0.25 -1.41 2.59
N GLY A 35 -0.47 -1.64 3.90
CA GLY A 35 -0.47 -2.97 4.49
C GLY A 35 -1.57 -3.90 3.95
N ILE A 36 -2.77 -3.36 3.70
CA ILE A 36 -3.88 -4.13 3.12
C ILE A 36 -3.55 -4.64 1.72
N LYS A 37 -2.85 -3.84 0.92
CA LYS A 37 -2.38 -4.26 -0.42
C LYS A 37 -1.29 -5.33 -0.35
N LEU A 38 -0.54 -5.37 0.75
CA LEU A 38 0.54 -6.33 0.98
C LEU A 38 0.04 -7.65 1.59
N SER A 39 -1.11 -7.63 2.28
CA SER A 39 -1.70 -8.80 2.93
C SER A 39 -3.20 -8.90 2.62
N PRO A 40 -3.57 -9.22 1.35
CA PRO A 40 -4.96 -9.35 0.96
C PRO A 40 -5.72 -10.35 1.84
N GLY A 41 -6.92 -9.97 2.28
CA GLY A 41 -7.77 -10.82 3.13
C GLY A 41 -7.36 -10.92 4.60
N LYS A 42 -6.32 -10.21 5.04
CA LYS A 42 -5.84 -10.24 6.43
C LYS A 42 -5.75 -8.83 7.06
N PRO A 43 -6.85 -8.05 7.14
CA PRO A 43 -6.82 -6.70 7.70
C PRO A 43 -6.38 -6.65 9.17
N TYR A 44 -6.78 -7.64 9.97
CA TYR A 44 -6.38 -7.75 11.37
C TYR A 44 -4.84 -7.75 11.55
N LEU A 45 -4.14 -8.46 10.67
CA LEU A 45 -2.68 -8.56 10.69
C LEU A 45 -2.02 -7.20 10.42
N VAL A 46 -2.64 -6.37 9.57
CA VAL A 46 -2.15 -5.03 9.26
C VAL A 46 -2.33 -4.10 10.46
N GLU A 47 -3.50 -4.13 11.10
CA GLU A 47 -3.78 -3.33 12.29
C GLU A 47 -2.81 -3.68 13.42
N ASP A 48 -2.64 -4.98 13.70
CA ASP A 48 -1.69 -5.47 14.70
C ASP A 48 -0.26 -5.03 14.37
N ALA A 49 0.16 -5.14 13.10
CA ALA A 49 1.50 -4.75 12.69
C ALA A 49 1.74 -3.23 12.81
N ILE A 50 0.72 -2.39 12.58
CA ILE A 50 0.78 -0.94 12.80
C ILE A 50 0.82 -0.64 14.30
N GLN A 51 0.00 -1.30 15.10
CA GLN A 51 0.01 -1.12 16.55
C GLN A 51 1.38 -1.48 17.13
N ASP A 52 1.92 -2.64 16.75
CA ASP A 52 3.26 -3.10 17.14
C ASP A 52 4.36 -2.14 16.67
N LEU A 53 4.22 -1.55 15.49
CA LEU A 53 5.14 -0.53 14.98
C LEU A 53 5.20 0.68 15.91
N PHE A 54 4.05 1.25 16.25
CA PHE A 54 3.99 2.46 17.07
C PHE A 54 4.29 2.18 18.55
N ILE A 55 3.95 1.00 19.07
CA ILE A 55 4.39 0.56 20.39
C ILE A 55 5.91 0.46 20.46
N ASP A 56 6.55 -0.17 19.47
CA ASP A 56 8.01 -0.27 19.42
C ASP A 56 8.65 1.11 19.28
N LEU A 57 8.07 1.98 18.45
CA LEU A 57 8.52 3.35 18.27
C LEU A 57 8.53 4.11 19.61
N TRP A 58 7.46 4.00 20.39
CA TRP A 58 7.38 4.63 21.70
C TRP A 58 8.35 4.00 22.70
N ARG A 59 8.39 2.67 22.80
CA ARG A 59 9.26 1.95 23.75
C ARG A 59 10.74 2.23 23.49
N LEU A 60 11.13 2.27 22.23
CA LEU A 60 12.52 2.42 21.79
C LEU A 60 12.90 3.87 21.49
N ARG A 61 12.01 4.85 21.72
CA ARG A 61 12.19 6.26 21.33
C ARG A 61 13.55 6.86 21.70
N GLY A 62 14.06 6.58 22.89
CA GLY A 62 15.36 7.08 23.35
C GLY A 62 16.57 6.47 22.61
N SER A 63 16.39 5.31 21.97
CA SER A 63 17.43 4.59 21.22
C SER A 63 17.32 4.75 19.69
N LEU A 64 16.28 5.42 19.20
CA LEU A 64 16.13 5.70 17.78
C LEU A 64 17.27 6.60 17.29
N THR A 65 17.73 6.43 16.04
CA THR A 65 18.75 7.30 15.47
C THR A 65 18.23 8.74 15.38
N GLU A 66 19.08 9.73 15.70
CA GLU A 66 18.76 11.16 15.52
C GLU A 66 18.62 11.51 14.03
N GLU A 67 19.55 11.01 13.22
CA GLU A 67 19.58 11.19 11.78
C GLU A 67 18.74 10.11 11.09
N VAL A 68 17.42 10.30 11.08
CA VAL A 68 16.56 9.54 10.17
C VAL A 68 16.47 10.28 8.84
N GLU A 69 16.84 9.62 7.74
CA GLU A 69 16.77 10.20 6.40
C GLU A 69 15.34 10.62 6.03
N SER A 70 14.36 9.82 6.45
CA SER A 70 12.94 10.09 6.26
C SER A 70 12.11 9.25 7.23
N VAL A 71 11.27 9.93 8.01
CA VAL A 71 10.32 9.28 8.94
C VAL A 71 9.36 8.39 8.15
N LYS A 72 8.82 8.89 7.04
CA LYS A 72 7.96 8.11 6.13
C LYS A 72 8.66 6.83 5.69
N PHE A 73 9.89 6.93 5.21
CA PHE A 73 10.66 5.76 4.76
C PHE A 73 10.86 4.74 5.88
N TYR A 74 11.23 5.20 7.08
CA TYR A 74 11.41 4.35 8.26
C TYR A 74 10.12 3.57 8.60
N LEU A 75 8.98 4.27 8.65
CA LEU A 75 7.70 3.67 9.01
C LEU A 75 7.26 2.61 7.99
N TYR A 76 7.36 2.89 6.68
CA TYR A 76 7.00 1.93 5.63
C TYR A 76 7.88 0.69 5.64
N ARG A 77 9.20 0.87 5.78
CA ARG A 77 10.15 -0.24 5.85
C ARG A 77 9.89 -1.12 7.07
N SER A 78 9.63 -0.51 8.22
CA SER A 78 9.41 -1.21 9.48
C SER A 78 8.06 -1.95 9.48
N LEU A 79 6.99 -1.33 8.96
CA LEU A 79 5.68 -1.97 8.82
C LEU A 79 5.77 -3.19 7.89
N ARG A 80 6.40 -3.03 6.73
CA ARG A 80 6.57 -4.12 5.77
C ARG A 80 7.24 -5.34 6.42
N ARG A 81 8.30 -5.11 7.20
CA ARG A 81 9.00 -6.16 7.94
C ARG A 81 8.09 -6.87 8.94
N LYS A 82 7.31 -6.12 9.72
CA LYS A 82 6.34 -6.66 10.69
C LYS A 82 5.27 -7.52 10.01
N ILE A 83 4.66 -7.03 8.92
CA ILE A 83 3.68 -7.79 8.13
C ILE A 83 4.29 -9.09 7.61
N HIS A 84 5.49 -9.05 7.03
CA HIS A 84 6.15 -10.27 6.54
C HIS A 84 6.49 -11.25 7.66
N GLN A 85 6.86 -10.74 8.83
CA GLN A 85 7.13 -11.59 9.98
C GLN A 85 5.85 -12.26 10.50
N ALA A 86 4.73 -11.53 10.55
CA ALA A 86 3.43 -12.07 10.94
C ALA A 86 2.94 -13.14 9.95
N LEU A 87 3.05 -12.86 8.64
CA LEU A 87 2.69 -13.83 7.58
C LEU A 87 3.51 -15.13 7.64
N LYS A 88 4.78 -15.07 8.10
CA LYS A 88 5.62 -16.25 8.28
C LYS A 88 5.32 -17.05 9.56
N LYS A 89 4.70 -16.42 10.56
CA LYS A 89 4.41 -17.01 11.87
C LYS A 89 3.08 -17.75 11.91
N GLU A 90 2.18 -17.48 10.97
CA GLU A 90 1.01 -18.34 10.82
C GLU A 90 1.47 -19.74 10.43
N PRO A 91 1.07 -20.79 11.15
CA PRO A 91 1.33 -22.15 10.74
C PRO A 91 0.78 -22.32 9.33
N PHE A 92 1.54 -22.96 8.45
CA PHE A 92 1.05 -23.44 7.15
C PHE A 92 -0.24 -24.24 7.42
N SER A 93 -1.40 -23.61 7.26
CA SER A 93 -2.56 -24.34 6.78
C SER A 93 -2.23 -24.65 5.33
N ASP A 94 -1.94 -25.92 5.05
CA ASP A 94 -1.93 -26.43 3.69
C ASP A 94 -3.14 -25.84 2.95
N LEU A 95 -2.90 -24.97 1.97
CA LEU A 95 -3.87 -24.69 0.95
C LEU A 95 -3.62 -25.75 -0.12
N PRO A 96 -4.54 -26.72 -0.30
CA PRO A 96 -4.50 -27.51 -1.52
C PRO A 96 -4.74 -26.56 -2.70
N ASP A 97 -4.03 -26.79 -3.80
CA ASP A 97 -4.45 -26.32 -5.12
C ASP A 97 -5.92 -26.73 -5.35
N ALA A 98 -6.87 -25.81 -5.13
CA ALA A 98 -8.28 -26.03 -5.43
C ALA A 98 -9.02 -24.69 -5.55
N ASP A 99 -9.57 -24.47 -6.75
CA ASP A 99 -10.66 -23.55 -7.13
C ASP A 99 -10.95 -22.34 -6.24
N PHE A 100 -10.56 -21.15 -6.73
CA PHE A 100 -11.10 -19.89 -6.22
C PHE A 100 -12.53 -19.70 -6.70
N ASP A 101 -13.45 -20.26 -5.93
CA ASP A 101 -14.85 -19.91 -5.97
C ASP A 101 -15.08 -18.49 -5.42
N LYS A 102 -16.03 -17.81 -6.04
CA LYS A 102 -16.28 -16.37 -5.93
C LYS A 102 -16.79 -16.01 -4.52
N THR A 103 -16.12 -15.08 -3.85
CA THR A 103 -16.73 -14.30 -2.76
C THR A 103 -16.51 -12.81 -2.99
N PRO A 104 -17.59 -11.99 -3.05
CA PRO A 104 -17.47 -10.55 -3.25
C PRO A 104 -17.07 -9.87 -1.94
N PHE A 105 -15.97 -9.11 -1.98
CA PHE A 105 -15.61 -8.19 -0.92
C PHE A 105 -16.65 -7.07 -0.86
N THR A 106 -17.36 -6.97 0.26
CA THR A 106 -18.25 -5.86 0.57
C THR A 106 -17.46 -4.56 0.65
N GLN A 107 -17.75 -3.63 -0.26
CA GLN A 107 -17.26 -2.25 -0.22
C GLN A 107 -18.14 -1.45 0.74
N THR A 108 -17.52 -0.81 1.73
CA THR A 108 -18.17 0.23 2.53
C THR A 108 -18.27 1.50 1.69
N SER A 109 -19.50 1.97 1.54
CA SER A 109 -19.95 3.09 0.70
C SER A 109 -19.45 4.46 1.16
N HIS A 110 -19.09 5.33 0.21
CA HIS A 110 -19.41 6.75 0.27
C HIS A 110 -19.81 7.25 -1.13
N GLU A 111 -21.01 7.81 -1.18
CA GLU A 111 -21.78 8.29 -2.34
C GLU A 111 -21.34 9.70 -2.80
N PHE A 112 -21.38 9.98 -4.12
CA PHE A 112 -21.87 11.22 -4.81
C PHE A 112 -21.13 11.55 -6.14
N MET A 113 -21.76 11.28 -7.31
CA MET A 113 -22.18 12.21 -8.40
C MET A 113 -22.45 11.50 -9.74
N LEU A 114 -23.71 11.14 -9.96
CA LEU A 114 -24.24 10.34 -11.07
C LEU A 114 -24.01 10.93 -12.49
N ILE A 115 -23.82 10.00 -13.44
CA ILE A 115 -23.80 10.09 -14.92
C ILE A 115 -22.42 10.26 -15.59
N ARG A 116 -21.44 10.97 -14.99
CA ARG A 116 -20.02 10.89 -15.44
C ARG A 116 -19.20 9.87 -14.62
N GLU A 117 -19.75 9.48 -13.49
CA GLU A 117 -19.20 8.48 -12.59
C GLU A 117 -19.30 7.06 -13.13
N GLU A 118 -20.29 6.71 -13.93
CA GLU A 118 -20.49 5.31 -14.34
C GLU A 118 -19.35 4.79 -15.21
N THR A 119 -18.85 5.60 -16.15
CA THR A 119 -17.66 5.25 -16.95
C THR A 119 -16.38 5.24 -16.10
N LEU A 120 -16.23 6.17 -15.16
CA LEU A 120 -15.08 6.22 -14.26
C LEU A 120 -15.12 5.12 -13.20
N HIS A 121 -16.31 4.68 -12.78
CA HIS A 121 -16.57 3.61 -11.85
C HIS A 121 -16.26 2.27 -12.52
N LEU A 122 -16.81 2.03 -13.72
CA LEU A 122 -16.44 0.87 -14.55
C LEU A 122 -14.94 0.83 -14.85
N GLN A 123 -14.30 1.97 -15.11
CA GLN A 123 -12.85 2.05 -15.29
C GLN A 123 -12.08 1.79 -13.98
N LYS A 124 -12.56 2.30 -12.85
CA LYS A 124 -11.97 2.06 -11.52
C LYS A 124 -12.12 0.60 -11.08
N GLU A 125 -13.27 -0.02 -11.31
CA GLU A 125 -13.52 -1.43 -11.03
C GLU A 125 -12.62 -2.32 -11.88
N ARG A 126 -12.54 -2.05 -13.19
CA ARG A 126 -11.65 -2.81 -14.10
C ARG A 126 -10.18 -2.57 -13.79
N LEU A 127 -9.80 -1.35 -13.44
CA LEU A 127 -8.46 -1.06 -12.96
C LEU A 127 -8.19 -1.81 -11.66
N GLY A 128 -9.18 -1.86 -10.75
CA GLY A 128 -9.18 -2.70 -9.56
C GLY A 128 -8.91 -4.17 -9.91
N GLU A 129 -9.70 -4.78 -10.79
CA GLU A 129 -9.50 -6.17 -11.23
C GLU A 129 -8.11 -6.42 -11.83
N LEU A 130 -7.60 -5.49 -12.63
CA LEU A 130 -6.26 -5.59 -13.22
C LEU A 130 -5.16 -5.48 -12.16
N ILE A 131 -5.34 -4.61 -11.18
CA ILE A 131 -4.47 -4.47 -10.02
C ILE A 131 -4.49 -5.75 -9.17
N HIS A 132 -5.64 -6.42 -9.01
CA HIS A 132 -5.74 -7.72 -8.32
C HIS A 132 -5.01 -8.86 -9.07
N ARG A 133 -4.86 -8.75 -10.39
CA ARG A 133 -4.12 -9.74 -11.20
C ARG A 133 -2.61 -9.51 -11.21
N LEU A 134 -2.13 -8.40 -10.66
CA LEU A 134 -0.69 -8.17 -10.55
C LEU A 134 -0.10 -9.08 -9.48
N PRO A 135 1.03 -9.76 -9.76
CA PRO A 135 1.79 -10.43 -8.73
C PRO A 135 2.13 -9.47 -7.58
N GLU A 136 2.09 -9.95 -6.33
CA GLU A 136 2.22 -9.13 -5.12
C GLU A 136 3.41 -8.15 -5.18
N ARG A 137 4.58 -8.61 -5.64
CA ARG A 137 5.78 -7.77 -5.76
C ARG A 137 5.64 -6.63 -6.77
N GLN A 138 4.85 -6.83 -7.83
CA GLN A 138 4.57 -5.80 -8.83
C GLN A 138 3.59 -4.78 -8.30
N LEU A 139 2.53 -5.25 -7.62
CA LEU A 139 1.55 -4.40 -6.95
C LEU A 139 2.19 -3.54 -5.84
N GLU A 140 3.06 -4.16 -5.03
CA GLU A 140 3.82 -3.48 -3.99
C GLU A 140 4.70 -2.37 -4.57
N ALA A 141 5.50 -2.68 -5.59
CA ALA A 141 6.37 -1.70 -6.24
C ALA A 141 5.57 -0.54 -6.86
N LEU A 142 4.46 -0.85 -7.54
CA LEU A 142 3.55 0.14 -8.12
C LEU A 142 2.95 1.05 -7.04
N THR A 143 2.52 0.46 -5.93
CA THR A 143 1.96 1.18 -4.78
C THR A 143 2.97 2.17 -4.21
N LEU A 144 4.17 1.68 -3.89
CA LEU A 144 5.23 2.51 -3.32
C LEU A 144 5.65 3.62 -4.29
N LYS A 145 5.66 3.35 -5.60
CA LYS A 145 6.07 4.34 -6.60
C LYS A 145 5.04 5.43 -6.85
N TYR A 146 3.78 5.05 -7.07
CA TYR A 146 2.76 5.94 -7.63
C TYR A 146 1.77 6.46 -6.60
N PHE A 147 1.55 5.73 -5.51
CA PHE A 147 0.67 6.19 -4.43
C PHE A 147 1.48 6.82 -3.30
N GLU A 148 2.68 6.30 -3.05
CA GLU A 148 3.52 6.78 -1.95
C GLU A 148 4.67 7.68 -2.37
N ASN A 149 4.90 7.84 -3.67
CA ASN A 149 5.92 8.72 -4.26
C ASN A 149 7.36 8.40 -3.86
N PHE A 150 7.68 7.15 -3.51
CA PHE A 150 9.06 6.77 -3.23
C PHE A 150 9.94 6.74 -4.49
N SER A 151 11.22 7.05 -4.32
CA SER A 151 12.25 6.85 -5.34
C SER A 151 12.51 5.34 -5.57
N THR A 152 13.07 4.99 -6.73
CA THR A 152 13.42 3.59 -7.04
C THR A 152 14.40 3.01 -6.02
N GLU A 153 15.32 3.84 -5.53
CA GLU A 153 16.29 3.48 -4.49
C GLU A 153 15.60 3.22 -3.15
N GLU A 154 14.70 4.09 -2.70
CA GLU A 154 13.93 3.87 -1.47
C GLU A 154 13.06 2.61 -1.59
N ILE A 155 12.41 2.39 -2.74
CA ILE A 155 11.61 1.18 -2.96
C ILE A 155 12.48 -0.08 -2.85
N ALA A 156 13.69 -0.07 -3.43
CA ALA A 156 14.65 -1.16 -3.33
C ALA A 156 15.00 -1.46 -1.87
N ARG A 157 15.26 -0.42 -1.07
CA ARG A 157 15.56 -0.56 0.37
C ARG A 157 14.35 -0.99 1.21
N ILE A 158 13.13 -0.55 0.89
CA ILE A 158 11.88 -0.97 1.53
C ILE A 158 11.63 -2.45 1.22
N MET A 159 11.69 -2.83 -0.05
CA MET A 159 11.36 -4.18 -0.53
C MET A 159 12.48 -5.21 -0.32
N GLU A 160 13.67 -4.77 0.11
CA GLU A 160 14.88 -5.56 0.29
C GLU A 160 15.32 -6.29 -1.00
N VAL A 161 15.34 -5.55 -2.11
CA VAL A 161 15.77 -6.02 -3.43
C VAL A 161 16.70 -4.98 -4.08
N ASN A 162 17.35 -5.33 -5.19
CA ASN A 162 18.13 -4.35 -5.95
C ASN A 162 17.22 -3.44 -6.81
N GLU A 163 17.69 -2.25 -7.18
CA GLU A 163 16.94 -1.31 -8.01
C GLU A 163 16.55 -1.87 -9.39
N LYS A 164 17.37 -2.76 -9.96
CA LYS A 164 17.05 -3.41 -11.25
C LYS A 164 15.79 -4.26 -11.12
N SER A 165 15.62 -4.98 -10.01
CA SER A 165 14.41 -5.73 -9.68
C SER A 165 13.22 -4.79 -9.53
N VAL A 166 13.37 -3.65 -8.85
CA VAL A 166 12.30 -2.63 -8.75
C VAL A 166 11.87 -2.13 -10.13
N ARG A 167 12.83 -1.73 -10.98
CA ARG A 167 12.54 -1.31 -12.36
C ARG A 167 11.83 -2.40 -13.15
N ASN A 168 12.23 -3.65 -12.98
CA ASN A 168 11.57 -4.78 -13.62
C ASN A 168 10.15 -5.00 -13.11
N PHE A 169 9.90 -4.91 -11.80
CA PHE A 169 8.57 -5.01 -11.21
C PHE A 169 7.65 -3.91 -11.74
N LEU A 170 8.12 -2.66 -11.73
CA LEU A 170 7.39 -1.51 -12.26
C LEU A 170 7.12 -1.67 -13.76
N TYR A 171 8.12 -2.07 -14.54
CA TYR A 171 7.97 -2.29 -15.97
C TYR A 171 6.91 -3.36 -16.25
N LYS A 172 7.00 -4.53 -15.59
CA LYS A 172 6.02 -5.62 -15.75
C LYS A 172 4.62 -5.18 -15.32
N ALA A 173 4.50 -4.47 -14.20
CA ALA A 173 3.21 -3.93 -13.76
C ALA A 173 2.60 -3.01 -14.81
N LEU A 174 3.38 -2.07 -15.34
CA LEU A 174 2.94 -1.12 -16.36
C LEU A 174 2.61 -1.80 -17.68
N VAL A 175 3.36 -2.83 -18.09
CA VAL A 175 3.05 -3.62 -19.29
C VAL A 175 1.71 -4.33 -19.13
N THR A 176 1.47 -4.99 -17.99
CA THR A 176 0.20 -5.65 -17.69
C THR A 176 -0.97 -4.65 -17.70
N LEU A 177 -0.79 -3.47 -17.09
CA LEU A 177 -1.81 -2.42 -17.10
C LEU A 177 -2.04 -1.84 -18.51
N ARG A 178 -0.97 -1.66 -19.31
CA ARG A 178 -1.05 -1.11 -20.67
C ARG A 178 -1.61 -2.08 -21.71
N ALA A 179 -1.33 -3.38 -21.59
CA ALA A 179 -1.89 -4.40 -22.46
C ALA A 179 -3.43 -4.39 -22.43
N ASN A 180 -4.00 -4.01 -21.28
CA ASN A 180 -5.44 -3.89 -21.07
C ASN A 180 -5.99 -2.49 -21.39
N ARG A 181 -5.13 -1.52 -21.76
CA ARG A 181 -5.54 -0.14 -22.11
C ARG A 181 -6.42 -0.09 -23.36
N HIS A 182 -6.17 -0.94 -24.35
CA HIS A 182 -7.01 -1.03 -25.54
C HIS A 182 -8.44 -1.46 -25.20
N TRP A 183 -8.62 -2.35 -24.22
CA TRP A 183 -9.92 -2.77 -23.70
C TRP A 183 -10.63 -1.68 -22.90
N LEU A 184 -9.89 -0.89 -22.12
CA LEU A 184 -10.44 0.26 -21.38
C LEU A 184 -10.94 1.37 -22.31
N VAL A 185 -10.22 1.63 -23.40
CA VAL A 185 -10.65 2.60 -24.43
C VAL A 185 -11.84 2.05 -25.24
N PHE A 186 -11.80 0.78 -25.64
CA PHE A 186 -12.89 0.14 -26.39
C PHE A 186 -14.21 0.10 -25.62
N SER A 187 -14.15 -0.20 -24.32
CA SER A 187 -15.34 -0.16 -23.46
C SER A 187 -15.88 1.24 -23.21
N ALA A 188 -15.02 2.26 -23.12
CA ALA A 188 -15.46 3.65 -23.05
C ALA A 188 -16.18 4.09 -24.33
N LEU A 189 -15.72 3.61 -25.50
CA LEU A 189 -16.38 3.87 -26.78
C LEU A 189 -17.74 3.16 -26.90
N LEU A 190 -17.84 1.90 -26.46
CA LEU A 190 -19.11 1.15 -26.47
C LEU A 190 -20.20 1.78 -25.58
N VAL A 191 -19.81 2.31 -24.41
CA VAL A 191 -20.76 3.01 -23.52
C VAL A 191 -21.19 4.36 -24.14
N ALA A 192 -20.29 5.03 -24.85
CA ALA A 192 -20.63 6.28 -25.56
C ALA A 192 -21.58 6.05 -26.76
N ASP A 193 -21.48 4.91 -27.45
CA ASP A 193 -22.35 4.53 -28.57
C ASP A 193 -23.76 4.10 -28.12
N LEU A 194 -23.91 3.58 -26.89
CA LEU A 194 -25.22 3.16 -26.33
C LEU A 194 -26.00 4.32 -25.67
N ALA A 195 -25.37 5.48 -25.49
CA ALA A 195 -25.96 6.66 -24.87
C ALA A 195 -26.53 7.68 -25.89
N TYR A 196 -26.54 7.32 -27.18
CA TYR A 196 -27.12 8.06 -28.31
C TYR A 196 -28.23 7.25 -28.97
#